data_AF-A0A7K2Z4Y4-F1
#
_entry.id   AF-A0A7K2Z4Y4-F1
#
_cell.length_a   1.000
_cell.length_b   1.000
_cell.length_c   1.000
_cell.angle_alpha   90.00
_cell.angle_beta   90.00
_cell.angle_gamma   90.00
#
_symmetry.space_group_name_H-M   'P 1'
#
loop_
_entity.id
_entity.type
_entity.pdbx_description
1 polymer ?
#
loop_
_entity_poly.entity_id
_entity_poly.type
_entity_poly.pdbx_seq_one_letter_code
_entity_poly.pdbx_strand_id
1 'polypeptide(L)' 'MPTRTVGVVLAPHGRLLLALTFTIEGAGITEHDVIADPARLGRLDLAVLD' A
#
# COMPACT_ATOMS: atom_id res chain seq x y z
N MET A 1 15.92 12.29 -0.39
CA MET A 1 15.55 11.44 -1.55
C MET A 1 14.08 11.14 -1.44
N PRO A 2 13.27 11.20 -2.51
CA PRO A 2 11.86 10.85 -2.42
C PRO A 2 11.75 9.35 -2.09
N THR A 3 11.05 9.01 -1.01
CA THR A 3 10.69 7.63 -0.69
C THR A 3 9.64 7.16 -1.69
N ARG A 4 9.81 5.96 -2.25
CA ARG A 4 8.82 5.33 -3.12
C ARG A 4 8.05 4.30 -2.30
N THR A 5 6.73 4.38 -2.35
CA THR A 5 5.84 3.43 -1.69
C THR A 5 5.15 2.58 -2.74
N VAL A 6 5.24 1.26 -2.58
CA VAL A 6 4.52 0.28 -3.42
C VAL A 6 3.72 -0.61 -2.49
N GLY A 7 2.58 -1.12 -2.93
CA GLY A 7 1.75 -1.96 -2.09
C GLY A 7 0.96 -3.02 -2.83
N VAL A 8 0.47 -3.98 -2.06
CA VAL A 8 -0.45 -5.03 -2.51
C VAL A 8 -1.78 -4.82 -1.80
N VAL A 9 -2.86 -4.90 -2.58
CA VAL A 9 -4.22 -4.76 -2.06
C VAL A 9 -4.99 -6.06 -2.18
N LEU A 10 -5.74 -6.42 -1.14
CA LEU A 10 -6.72 -7.49 -1.18
C LEU A 10 -8.10 -6.87 -1.28
N ALA A 11 -8.70 -6.96 -2.47
CA ALA A 11 -9.99 -6.36 -2.77
C ALA A 11 -11.01 -7.39 -3.32
N PRO A 12 -11.40 -8.43 -2.55
CA PRO A 12 -12.44 -9.34 -2.99
C PRO A 12 -13.73 -8.56 -3.29
N HIS A 13 -14.34 -8.87 -4.43
CA HIS A 13 -15.54 -8.17 -4.95
C HIS A 13 -15.34 -6.65 -5.17
N GLY A 14 -14.10 -6.19 -5.38
CA GLY A 14 -13.79 -4.78 -5.63
C GLY A 14 -13.79 -3.90 -4.38
N ARG A 15 -13.87 -4.47 -3.18
CA ARG A 15 -13.80 -3.72 -1.91
C ARG A 15 -12.46 -3.97 -1.23
N LEU A 16 -11.68 -2.91 -1.06
CA LEU A 16 -10.39 -2.96 -0.38
C LEU A 16 -10.58 -3.38 1.09
N LEU A 17 -10.09 -4.57 1.45
CA LEU A 17 -10.12 -5.10 2.81
C LEU A 17 -8.80 -4.91 3.56
N LEU A 18 -7.70 -4.89 2.82
CA LEU A 18 -6.35 -4.82 3.36
C LEU A 18 -5.42 -4.17 2.34
N ALA A 19 -4.53 -3.30 2.82
CA ALA A 19 -3.37 -2.83 2.05
C ALA A 19 -2.08 -3.16 2.81
N LEU A 20 -1.13 -3.82 2.14
CA LEU A 20 0.26 -3.88 2.57
C LEU A 20 1.03 -2.80 1.82
N THR A 21 1.66 -1.89 2.54
CA THR A 21 2.52 -0.85 1.95
C THR A 21 3.97 -1.12 2.30
N PHE A 22 4.87 -0.87 1.34
CA PHE A 22 6.30 -1.03 1.50
C PHE A 22 7.01 0.28 1.16
N THR A 23 7.90 0.72 2.02
CA THR A 23 8.85 1.80 1.68
C THR A 23 10.06 1.15 1.03
N ILE A 24 10.40 1.59 -0.18
CA ILE A 24 11.56 1.09 -0.94
C ILE A 24 12.65 2.14 -0.97
N GLU A 25 13.84 1.75 -0.52
CA GLU A 25 15.07 2.53 -0.64
C GLU A 25 16.15 1.70 -1.32
N GLY A 26 16.68 2.20 -2.44
CA GLY A 26 17.63 1.45 -3.26
C GLY A 26 17.02 0.15 -3.78
N ALA A 27 17.62 -0.99 -3.41
CA ALA A 27 17.20 -2.32 -3.82
C ALA A 27 16.39 -3.08 -2.75
N GLY A 28 16.07 -2.43 -1.62
CA GLY A 28 15.48 -3.09 -0.46
C GLY A 28 14.21 -2.42 0.04
N ILE A 29 13.41 -3.21 0.78
CA ILE A 29 12.30 -2.72 1.59
C ILE A 29 12.87 -2.30 2.94
N THR A 30 12.67 -1.04 3.32
CA THR A 30 13.14 -0.51 4.61
C THR A 30 12.03 -0.46 5.66
N GLU A 31 10.77 -0.46 5.23
CA GLU A 31 9.60 -0.44 6.10
C GLU A 31 8.43 -1.17 5.44
N HIS A 32 7.57 -1.77 6.27
CA HIS A 32 6.29 -2.31 5.85
C HIS A 32 5.20 -1.92 6.86
N ASP A 33 3.99 -1.65 6.36
CA ASP A 33 2.79 -1.39 7.17
C ASP A 33 1.60 -2.20 6.65
N VAL A 34 0.74 -2.61 7.58
CA VAL A 34 -0.47 -3.37 7.32
C VAL A 34 -1.66 -2.52 7.72
N ILE A 35 -2.44 -2.11 6.72
CA ILE A 35 -3.57 -1.21 6.90
C ILE A 35 -4.86 -2.02 6.76
N ALA A 36 -5.54 -2.24 7.88
CA ALA A 36 -6.86 -2.88 7.93
C ALA A 36 -7.97 -1.94 8.43
N ASP A 37 -7.61 -0.78 9.00
CA ASP A 37 -8.58 0.22 9.47
C ASP A 37 -9.33 0.84 8.27
N PRO A 38 -10.67 0.70 8.20
CA PRO A 38 -11.47 1.24 7.10
C PRO A 38 -11.28 2.75 6.89
N ALA A 39 -11.10 3.52 7.96
CA ALA A 39 -10.91 4.97 7.85
C ALA A 39 -9.55 5.31 7.24
N ARG A 40 -8.52 4.50 7.50
CA ARG A 40 -7.20 4.66 6.88
C ARG A 40 -7.22 4.21 5.42
N LEU A 41 -7.87 3.10 5.13
CA LEU A 41 -8.03 2.58 3.77
C LEU A 41 -8.73 3.58 2.85
N GLY A 42 -9.79 4.25 3.34
CA GLY A 42 -10.52 5.27 2.57
C GLY A 42 -9.73 6.55 2.27
N ARG A 43 -8.53 6.72 2.85
CA ARG A 43 -7.63 7.85 2.58
C ARG A 43 -6.51 7.52 1.61
N LEU A 44 -6.38 6.27 1.18
CA LEU A 44 -5.35 5.87 0.23
C LEU A 44 -5.73 6.34 -1.18
N ASP A 45 -4.81 7.06 -1.83
CA ASP A 45 -4.88 7.34 -3.25
C ASP A 45 -4.04 6.28 -3.98
N LEU A 46 -4.72 5.40 -4.71
CA LEU A 46 -4.13 4.20 -5.29
C LEU A 46 -4.13 4.30 -6.82
N ALA A 47 -2.96 4.06 -7.40
CA ALA A 47 -2.79 3.83 -8.83
C ALA A 47 -2.28 2.41 -9.06
N VAL A 48 -2.65 1.82 -10.20
CA VAL A 48 -2.06 0.56 -10.67
C VAL A 48 -0.72 0.85 -11.34
N LEU A 49 0.22 -0.06 -11.12
CA LEU A 49 1.50 -0.06 -11.84
C LEU A 49 1.33 -0.81 -13.16
N ASP A 50 2.04 -0.35 -14.20
CA ASP A 50 2.12 -1.03 -15.50
C ASP A 50 2.95 -2.32 -15.44
#